data_AF-A0A534B2G2-F1
#
_entry.id   AF-A0A534B2G2-F1
#
_cell.length_a   1.000
_cell.length_b   1.000
_cell.length_c   1.000
_cell.angle_alpha   90.00
_cell.angle_beta   90.00
_cell.angle_gamma   90.00
#
_symmetry.space_group_name_H-M   'P 1'
#
loop_
_entity.id
_entity.type
_entity.pdbx_description
1 polymer ?
#
loop_
_entity_poly.entity_id
_entity_poly.type
_entity_poly.pdbx_seq_one_letter_code
_entity_poly.pdbx_strand_id
1 'polypeptide(L)'
;MPTLKWSAETRVQAQHATQTIGGVYRQLRELTADGAPEQRQLDEIGPLLENRMADLSAIIDLRRTRGFEPAQREIITGRGKAFHDAIRRLIDELKATARERLAERERRTERATEITQAAIIAGGGLALAFVGLSLIALRRDFAGRRRAEQALRAANDQLETRVEERTAELVRASDSLLKSEKRFRAFVNATSDAIYRMSPDWTEMHHLQGRDFLPDTEDPSHTWLDKYIPTEEQPRVMATIREAIRTKGTFELEHRVWRVDGTVGWTFSRAIPLLDENGAILDWAAAAVTEPR
;
A
#
# COMPACT_ATOMS: atom_id res chain seq x y z
N MET A 1 56.13 -100.98 16.53
CA MET A 1 55.51 -99.80 17.19
C MET A 1 55.12 -98.81 16.12
N PRO A 2 53.86 -98.35 16.04
CA PRO A 2 53.29 -97.90 14.79
C PRO A 2 53.84 -96.53 14.37
N THR A 3 54.61 -96.52 13.29
CA THR A 3 54.96 -95.34 12.52
C THR A 3 53.68 -94.77 11.90
N LEU A 4 53.08 -93.75 12.55
CA LEU A 4 52.03 -92.93 11.96
C LEU A 4 52.60 -92.26 10.69
N LYS A 5 52.26 -92.82 9.52
CA LYS A 5 52.46 -92.15 8.22
C LYS A 5 51.62 -90.88 8.22
N TRP A 6 52.26 -89.73 8.40
CA TRP A 6 51.63 -88.44 8.11
C TRP A 6 51.36 -88.37 6.60
N SER A 7 50.09 -88.40 6.19
CA SER A 7 49.66 -88.42 4.78
C SER A 7 49.79 -87.04 4.12
N ALA A 8 49.80 -87.02 2.79
CA ALA A 8 49.77 -85.80 1.96
C ALA A 8 48.60 -84.86 2.32
N GLU A 9 47.53 -85.37 2.93
CA GLU A 9 46.35 -84.63 3.37
C GLU A 9 46.66 -83.62 4.47
N THR A 10 47.56 -83.94 5.41
CA THR A 10 47.94 -83.01 6.50
C THR A 10 48.68 -81.77 5.99
N ARG A 11 49.46 -81.92 4.91
CA ARG A 11 50.12 -80.80 4.22
C ARG A 11 49.09 -79.91 3.50
N VAL A 12 48.11 -80.53 2.83
CA VAL A 12 47.02 -79.81 2.16
C VAL A 12 46.19 -79.03 3.18
N GLN A 13 45.89 -79.60 4.35
CA GLN A 13 45.13 -78.92 5.42
C GLN A 13 45.89 -77.72 6.01
N ALA A 14 47.19 -77.85 6.30
CA ALA A 14 47.99 -76.74 6.83
C ALA A 14 48.15 -75.60 5.81
N GLN A 15 48.34 -75.94 4.53
CA GLN A 15 48.45 -74.97 3.45
C GLN A 15 47.13 -74.25 3.19
N HIS A 16 46.01 -74.97 3.23
CA HIS A 16 44.66 -74.40 3.15
C HIS A 16 44.39 -73.45 4.32
N ALA A 17 44.72 -73.84 5.56
CA ALA A 17 44.56 -72.97 6.73
C ALA A 17 45.35 -71.66 6.61
N THR A 18 46.57 -71.72 6.09
CA THR A 18 47.42 -70.55 5.83
C THR A 18 46.79 -69.60 4.81
N GLN A 19 46.30 -70.16 3.69
CA GLN A 19 45.64 -69.39 2.63
C GLN A 19 44.36 -68.72 3.13
N THR A 20 43.55 -69.43 3.93
CA THR A 20 42.32 -68.89 4.52
C THR A 20 42.62 -67.73 5.48
N ILE A 21 43.61 -67.87 6.37
CA ILE A 21 43.98 -66.81 7.31
C ILE A 21 44.48 -65.56 6.55
N GLY A 22 45.33 -65.74 5.53
CA GLY A 22 45.79 -64.63 4.69
C GLY A 22 44.66 -63.98 3.88
N GLY A 23 43.65 -64.75 3.46
CA GLY A 23 42.44 -64.23 2.82
C GLY A 23 41.60 -63.38 3.77
N VAL A 24 41.30 -63.89 4.97
CA VAL A 24 40.51 -63.18 6.00
C VAL A 24 41.22 -61.90 6.44
N TYR A 25 42.54 -61.92 6.61
CA TYR A 25 43.31 -60.73 6.97
C TYR A 25 43.24 -59.64 5.89
N ARG A 26 43.36 -60.01 4.60
CA ARG A 26 43.20 -59.04 3.50
C ARG A 26 41.78 -58.47 3.42
N GLN A 27 40.76 -59.31 3.54
CA GLN A 27 39.37 -58.88 3.56
C GLN A 27 39.08 -57.93 4.72
N LEU A 28 39.65 -58.19 5.90
CA LEU A 28 39.51 -57.32 7.06
C LEU A 28 40.19 -55.96 6.83
N ARG A 29 41.34 -55.90 6.16
CA ARG A 29 41.98 -54.63 5.76
C ARG A 29 41.14 -53.86 4.73
N GLU A 30 40.53 -54.54 3.77
CA GLU A 30 39.65 -53.89 2.78
C GLU A 30 38.41 -53.29 3.44
N LEU A 31 37.75 -54.05 4.33
CA LEU A 31 36.55 -53.60 5.05
C LEU A 31 36.82 -52.45 6.04
N THR A 32 38.06 -52.28 6.48
CA THR A 32 38.48 -51.23 7.43
C THR A 32 39.38 -50.18 6.78
N ALA A 33 39.35 -50.05 5.44
CA ALA A 33 40.22 -49.13 4.70
C ALA A 33 40.03 -47.65 5.10
N ASP A 34 38.85 -47.30 5.60
CA ASP A 34 38.50 -45.95 6.08
C ASP A 34 38.94 -45.68 7.54
N GLY A 35 39.51 -46.68 8.21
CA GLY A 35 39.88 -46.66 9.63
C GLY A 35 41.38 -46.57 9.89
N ALA A 36 41.92 -45.37 10.12
CA ALA A 36 43.34 -45.19 10.40
C ALA A 36 43.85 -45.91 11.69
N PRO A 37 43.09 -45.94 12.82
CA PRO A 37 43.43 -46.78 13.97
C PRO A 37 43.37 -48.28 13.67
N GLU A 38 42.33 -48.72 12.97
CA GLU A 38 42.09 -50.12 12.63
C GLU A 38 43.16 -50.67 11.68
N GLN A 39 43.60 -49.87 10.68
CA GLN A 39 44.71 -50.23 9.80
C GLN A 39 46.03 -50.38 10.56
N ARG A 40 46.33 -49.49 11.51
CA ARG A 40 47.55 -49.58 12.33
C ARG A 40 47.58 -50.85 13.19
N GLN A 41 46.45 -51.22 13.79
CA GLN A 41 46.34 -52.47 14.56
C GLN A 41 46.48 -53.70 13.65
N LEU A 42 45.95 -53.65 12.43
CA LEU A 42 46.15 -54.72 11.45
C LEU A 42 47.63 -54.81 11.02
N ASP A 43 48.31 -53.68 10.82
CA ASP A 43 49.76 -53.63 10.55
C ASP A 43 50.59 -54.29 11.66
N GLU A 44 50.13 -54.24 12.92
CA GLU A 44 50.76 -54.95 14.05
C GLU A 44 50.41 -56.44 14.09
N ILE A 45 49.20 -56.83 13.69
CA ILE A 45 48.76 -58.23 13.63
C ILE A 45 49.46 -59.00 12.51
N GLY A 46 49.74 -58.35 11.37
CA GLY A 46 50.36 -58.98 10.19
C GLY A 46 51.67 -59.73 10.51
N PRO A 47 52.70 -59.06 11.08
CA PRO A 47 53.95 -59.70 11.47
C PRO A 47 53.77 -60.79 12.54
N LEU A 48 52.81 -60.66 13.45
CA LEU A 48 52.52 -61.69 14.46
C LEU A 48 51.93 -62.96 13.83
N LEU A 49 51.05 -62.82 12.83
CA LEU A 49 50.53 -63.94 12.06
C LEU A 49 51.64 -64.62 11.26
N GLU A 50 52.48 -63.85 10.56
CA GLU A 50 53.61 -64.40 9.79
C GLU A 50 54.59 -65.18 10.67
N ASN A 51 55.01 -64.58 11.79
CA ASN A 51 55.89 -65.24 12.77
C ASN A 51 55.24 -66.49 13.37
N ARG A 52 53.93 -66.47 13.62
CA ARG A 52 53.21 -67.64 14.12
C ARG A 52 53.14 -68.77 13.10
N MET A 53 52.95 -68.45 11.82
CA MET A 53 52.96 -69.44 10.75
C MET A 53 54.34 -70.05 10.55
N ALA A 54 55.40 -69.23 10.65
CA ALA A 54 56.78 -69.71 10.62
C ALA A 54 57.09 -70.66 11.80
N ASP A 55 56.66 -70.31 13.01
CA ASP A 55 56.80 -71.12 14.23
C ASP A 55 56.07 -72.48 14.10
N LEU A 56 54.83 -72.47 13.62
CA LEU A 56 54.07 -73.70 13.36
C LEU A 56 54.73 -74.60 12.30
N SER A 57 55.23 -74.01 11.21
CA SER A 57 55.95 -74.76 10.17
C SER A 57 57.23 -75.39 10.71
N ALA A 58 58.00 -74.65 11.52
CA ALA A 58 59.22 -75.15 12.15
C ALA A 58 58.93 -76.32 13.11
N ILE A 59 57.85 -76.26 13.89
CA ILE A 59 57.44 -77.35 14.79
C ILE A 59 57.04 -78.61 13.99
N ILE A 60 56.29 -78.44 12.88
CA ILE A 60 55.89 -79.54 11.99
C ILE A 60 57.13 -80.18 11.34
N ASP A 61 58.10 -79.38 10.89
CA ASP A 61 59.34 -79.86 10.31
C ASP A 61 60.24 -80.58 11.32
N LEU A 62 60.35 -80.05 12.53
CA LEU A 62 61.11 -80.67 13.62
C LEU A 62 60.52 -82.03 14.00
N ARG A 63 59.18 -82.12 14.02
CA ARG A 63 58.45 -83.37 14.25
C ARG A 63 58.72 -84.40 13.16
N ARG A 64 58.78 -83.96 11.91
CA ARG A 64 59.01 -84.80 10.73
C ARG A 64 60.44 -85.32 10.64
N THR A 65 61.43 -84.47 10.94
CA THR A 65 62.85 -84.76 10.71
C THR A 65 63.55 -85.39 11.91
N ARG A 66 63.17 -85.02 13.14
CA ARG A 66 63.85 -85.44 14.39
C ARG A 66 62.95 -86.17 15.39
N GLY A 67 61.69 -86.43 15.06
CA GLY A 67 60.76 -87.22 15.89
C GLY A 67 59.97 -86.41 16.93
N PHE A 68 59.29 -87.11 17.86
CA PHE A 68 58.34 -86.51 18.80
C PHE A 68 58.98 -85.56 19.80
N GLU A 69 60.05 -86.00 20.49
CA GLU A 69 60.62 -85.28 21.63
C GLU A 69 61.20 -83.89 21.30
N PRO A 70 61.95 -83.69 20.19
CA PRO A 70 62.42 -82.35 19.84
C PRO A 70 61.27 -81.38 19.55
N ALA A 71 60.22 -81.82 18.85
CA ALA A 71 59.03 -81.01 18.60
C ALA A 71 58.24 -80.70 19.88
N GLN A 72 58.14 -81.65 20.80
CA GLN A 72 57.49 -81.43 22.09
C GLN A 72 58.24 -80.40 22.93
N ARG A 73 59.58 -80.45 22.97
CA ARG A 73 60.39 -79.43 23.66
C ARG A 73 60.12 -78.03 23.13
N GLU A 74 60.00 -77.87 21.82
CA GLU A 74 59.69 -76.58 21.20
C GLU A 74 58.27 -76.10 21.55
N ILE A 75 57.29 -76.99 21.59
CA ILE A 75 55.91 -76.66 22.01
C ILE A 75 55.85 -76.25 23.49
N ILE A 76 56.60 -76.93 24.36
CA ILE A 76 56.64 -76.65 25.80
C ILE A 76 57.28 -75.28 26.13
N THR A 77 58.03 -74.68 25.20
CA THR A 77 58.57 -73.30 25.37
C THR A 77 57.49 -72.24 25.57
N GLY A 78 56.23 -72.53 25.22
CA GLY A 78 55.10 -71.60 25.38
C GLY A 78 55.06 -70.47 24.34
N ARG A 79 56.00 -70.42 23.38
CA ARG A 79 56.07 -69.35 22.35
C ARG A 79 54.78 -69.23 21.54
N GLY A 80 54.18 -70.37 21.17
CA GLY A 80 52.89 -70.39 20.45
C GLY A 80 51.73 -69.81 21.26
N LYS A 81 51.72 -70.01 22.59
CA LYS A 81 50.72 -69.40 23.48
C LYS A 81 50.90 -67.88 23.53
N ALA A 82 52.14 -67.40 23.65
CA ALA A 82 52.44 -65.98 23.64
C ALA A 82 51.98 -65.27 22.36
N PHE A 83 52.18 -65.88 21.18
CA PHE A 83 51.65 -65.36 19.92
C PHE A 83 50.11 -65.32 19.89
N HIS A 84 49.44 -66.39 20.33
CA HIS A 84 47.98 -66.41 20.37
C HIS A 84 47.40 -65.38 21.35
N ASP A 85 48.02 -65.19 22.50
CA ASP A 85 47.58 -64.21 23.50
C ASP A 85 47.79 -62.77 22.97
N ALA A 86 48.91 -62.50 22.30
CA ALA A 86 49.16 -61.20 21.65
C ALA A 86 48.17 -60.91 20.51
N ILE A 87 47.91 -61.89 19.63
CA ILE A 87 46.93 -61.75 18.54
C ILE A 87 45.53 -61.56 19.11
N ARG A 88 45.11 -62.32 20.14
CA ARG A 88 43.80 -62.16 20.76
C ARG A 88 43.64 -60.76 21.37
N ARG A 89 44.65 -60.26 22.08
CA ARG A 89 44.65 -58.90 22.64
C ARG A 89 44.44 -57.84 21.55
N LEU A 90 45.21 -57.89 20.46
CA LEU A 90 45.09 -56.93 19.37
C LEU A 90 43.75 -57.04 18.63
N ILE A 91 43.19 -58.25 18.49
CA ILE A 91 41.85 -58.44 17.92
C ILE A 91 40.77 -57.86 18.84
N ASP A 92 40.90 -58.01 20.16
CA ASP A 92 39.95 -57.45 21.11
C ASP A 92 40.02 -55.92 21.15
N GLU A 93 41.23 -55.35 21.05
CA GLU A 93 41.44 -53.91 20.89
C GLU A 93 40.84 -53.40 19.58
N LEU A 94 41.07 -54.09 18.46
CA LEU A 94 40.48 -53.75 17.15
C LEU A 94 38.95 -53.77 17.19
N LYS A 95 38.35 -54.78 17.83
CA LYS A 95 36.89 -54.87 18.01
C LYS A 95 36.36 -53.73 18.87
N ALA A 96 37.07 -53.33 19.93
CA ALA A 96 36.66 -52.22 20.77
C ALA A 96 36.65 -50.90 19.99
N THR A 97 37.72 -50.62 19.23
CA THR A 97 37.82 -49.43 18.37
C THR A 97 36.71 -49.39 17.32
N ALA A 98 36.46 -50.51 16.63
CA ALA A 98 35.39 -50.58 15.62
C ALA A 98 33.99 -50.34 16.22
N ARG A 99 33.71 -50.89 17.42
CA ARG A 99 32.43 -50.68 18.13
C ARG A 99 32.23 -49.23 18.57
N GLU A 100 33.27 -48.60 19.10
CA GLU A 100 33.22 -47.19 19.53
C GLU A 100 32.94 -46.27 18.33
N ARG A 101 33.63 -46.50 17.21
CA ARG A 101 33.43 -45.75 15.98
C ARG A 101 32.04 -45.94 15.38
N LEU A 102 31.49 -47.15 15.45
CA LEU A 102 30.12 -47.42 15.00
C LEU A 102 29.09 -46.64 15.84
N ALA A 103 29.24 -46.66 17.17
CA ALA A 103 28.37 -45.91 18.07
C ALA A 103 28.45 -44.39 17.84
N GLU A 104 29.64 -43.87 17.53
CA GLU A 104 29.80 -42.45 17.17
C GLU A 104 29.14 -42.12 15.83
N ARG A 105 29.23 -43.01 14.82
CA ARG A 105 28.54 -42.85 13.53
C ARG A 105 27.01 -42.87 13.68
N GLU A 106 26.48 -43.76 14.51
CA GLU A 106 25.05 -43.82 14.82
C GLU A 106 24.57 -42.51 15.45
N ARG A 107 25.22 -42.04 16.53
CA ARG A 107 24.86 -40.78 17.21
C ARG A 107 24.90 -39.56 16.30
N ARG A 108 25.88 -39.48 15.39
CA ARG A 108 25.96 -38.38 14.41
C ARG A 108 24.80 -38.40 13.42
N THR A 109 24.44 -39.59 12.94
CA THR A 109 23.34 -39.77 11.98
C THR A 109 21.99 -39.46 12.62
N GLU A 110 21.80 -39.87 13.88
CA GLU A 110 20.60 -39.56 14.66
C GLU A 110 20.45 -38.05 14.87
N ARG A 111 21.46 -37.37 15.40
CA ARG A 111 21.41 -35.92 15.62
C ARG A 111 21.21 -35.14 14.32
N ALA A 112 21.86 -35.54 13.23
CA ALA A 112 21.68 -34.90 11.94
C ALA A 112 20.24 -35.04 11.44
N THR A 113 19.61 -36.19 11.68
CA THR A 113 18.20 -36.45 11.34
C THR A 113 17.27 -35.56 12.18
N GLU A 114 17.49 -35.48 13.49
CA GLU A 114 16.70 -34.64 14.40
C GLU A 114 16.80 -33.16 14.03
N ILE A 115 18.01 -32.65 13.77
CA ILE A 115 18.22 -31.24 13.37
C ILE A 115 17.51 -30.97 12.03
N THR A 116 17.63 -31.87 11.07
CA THR A 116 16.96 -31.73 9.76
C THR A 116 15.44 -31.68 9.92
N GLN A 117 14.87 -32.56 10.74
CA GLN A 117 13.44 -32.57 11.02
C GLN A 117 12.98 -31.29 11.74
N ALA A 118 13.72 -30.83 12.75
CA ALA A 118 13.43 -29.59 13.45
C ALA A 118 13.47 -28.37 12.50
N ALA A 119 14.44 -28.32 11.59
CA ALA A 119 14.54 -27.27 10.59
C ALA A 119 13.35 -27.25 9.62
N ILE A 120 12.88 -28.43 9.17
CA ILE A 120 11.70 -28.55 8.30
C ILE A 120 10.44 -28.05 9.02
N ILE A 121 10.24 -28.46 10.28
CA ILE A 121 9.08 -28.05 11.09
C ILE A 121 9.10 -26.55 11.35
N ALA A 122 10.25 -25.99 11.74
CA ALA A 122 10.40 -24.56 11.98
C ALA A 122 10.15 -23.75 10.69
N GLY A 123 10.69 -24.20 9.55
CA GLY A 123 10.44 -23.58 8.25
C GLY A 123 8.97 -23.60 7.84
N GLY A 124 8.29 -24.74 8.03
CA GLY A 124 6.85 -24.87 7.78
C GLY A 124 6.02 -23.94 8.68
N GLY A 125 6.36 -23.85 9.96
CA GLY A 125 5.74 -22.92 10.91
C GLY A 125 5.92 -21.45 10.49
N LEU A 126 7.12 -21.06 10.08
CA LEU A 126 7.39 -19.72 9.57
C LEU A 126 6.60 -19.41 8.29
N ALA A 127 6.49 -20.36 7.37
CA ALA A 127 5.70 -20.20 6.15
C ALA A 127 4.21 -19.99 6.47
N LEU A 128 3.65 -20.77 7.39
CA LEU A 128 2.26 -20.61 7.84
C LEU A 128 2.04 -19.27 8.57
N ALA A 129 2.98 -18.85 9.41
CA ALA A 129 2.93 -17.54 10.07
C ALA A 129 2.95 -16.40 9.03
N PHE A 130 3.78 -16.52 7.99
CA PHE A 130 3.85 -15.54 6.91
C PHE A 130 2.55 -15.46 6.11
N VAL A 131 1.93 -16.60 5.78
CA VAL A 131 0.62 -16.66 5.12
C VAL A 131 -0.47 -16.07 6.02
N GLY A 132 -0.47 -16.40 7.30
CA GLY A 132 -1.42 -15.85 8.28
C GLY A 132 -1.32 -14.33 8.39
N LEU A 133 -0.10 -13.79 8.53
CA LEU A 133 0.17 -12.35 8.54
C LEU A 133 -0.25 -11.68 7.23
N SER A 134 0.04 -12.31 6.09
CA SER A 134 -0.37 -11.81 4.77
C SER A 134 -1.89 -11.74 4.64
N LEU A 135 -2.62 -12.76 5.10
CA LEU A 135 -4.09 -12.76 5.12
C LEU A 135 -4.66 -11.69 6.05
N ILE A 136 -4.06 -11.46 7.21
CA ILE A 136 -4.47 -10.40 8.14
C ILE A 136 -4.24 -9.02 7.50
N ALA A 137 -3.08 -8.81 6.87
CA ALA A 137 -2.75 -7.57 6.16
C ALA A 137 -3.74 -7.31 5.02
N LEU A 138 -4.01 -8.32 4.18
CA LEU A 138 -5.01 -8.22 3.10
C LEU A 138 -6.40 -7.88 3.64
N ARG A 139 -6.88 -8.59 4.68
CA ARG A 139 -8.19 -8.30 5.29
C ARG A 139 -8.27 -6.89 5.83
N ARG A 140 -7.21 -6.39 6.45
CA ARG A 140 -7.14 -5.02 6.98
C ARG A 140 -7.18 -3.97 5.86
N ASP A 141 -6.48 -4.21 4.77
CA ASP A 141 -6.48 -3.35 3.59
C ASP A 141 -7.87 -3.24 2.95
N PHE A 142 -8.51 -4.38 2.68
CA PHE A 142 -9.87 -4.42 2.16
C PHE A 142 -10.89 -3.73 3.09
N ALA A 143 -10.75 -3.90 4.41
CA ALA A 143 -11.62 -3.24 5.38
C ALA A 143 -11.39 -1.71 5.47
N GLY A 144 -10.16 -1.24 5.20
CA GLY A 144 -9.86 0.18 5.07
C GLY A 144 -10.52 0.78 3.84
N ARG A 145 -10.33 0.16 2.68
CA ARG A 145 -10.87 0.63 1.40
C ARG A 145 -12.39 0.70 1.38
N ARG A 146 -13.07 -0.33 1.92
CA ARG A 146 -14.55 -0.32 2.01
C ARG A 146 -15.10 0.83 2.85
N ARG A 147 -14.44 1.17 3.96
CA ARG A 147 -14.85 2.30 4.81
C ARG A 147 -14.70 3.65 4.10
N ALA A 148 -13.61 3.83 3.35
CA ALA A 148 -13.39 5.04 2.56
C ALA A 148 -14.43 5.16 1.43
N GLU A 149 -14.73 4.07 0.72
CA GLU A 149 -15.75 4.05 -0.33
C GLU A 149 -17.16 4.35 0.21
N GLN A 150 -17.51 3.80 1.39
CA GLN A 150 -18.79 4.10 2.05
C GLN A 150 -18.88 5.54 2.52
N ALA A 151 -17.81 6.09 3.11
CA ALA A 151 -17.77 7.49 3.53
C ALA A 151 -17.91 8.44 2.34
N LEU A 152 -17.27 8.12 1.21
CA LEU A 152 -17.38 8.92 -0.02
C LEU A 152 -18.80 8.88 -0.59
N ARG A 153 -19.44 7.70 -0.62
CA ARG A 153 -20.84 7.58 -1.07
C ARG A 153 -21.78 8.39 -0.19
N ALA A 154 -21.68 8.23 1.13
CA ALA A 154 -22.51 8.99 2.07
C ALA A 154 -22.30 10.52 1.93
N ALA A 155 -21.06 10.97 1.70
CA ALA A 155 -20.78 12.38 1.45
C ALA A 155 -21.37 12.88 0.13
N ASN A 156 -21.33 12.05 -0.93
CA ASN A 156 -21.90 12.40 -2.23
C ASN A 156 -23.43 12.50 -2.16
N ASP A 157 -24.09 11.54 -1.50
CA ASP A 157 -25.55 11.55 -1.30
C ASP A 157 -26.00 12.79 -0.50
N GLN A 158 -25.21 13.18 0.52
CA GLN A 158 -25.45 14.42 1.27
C GLN A 158 -25.24 15.67 0.42
N LEU A 159 -24.24 15.70 -0.45
CA LEU A 159 -24.01 16.82 -1.36
C LEU A 159 -25.15 16.95 -2.36
N GLU A 160 -25.60 15.84 -2.94
CA GLU A 160 -26.72 15.81 -3.88
C GLU A 160 -27.99 16.37 -3.22
N THR A 161 -28.32 15.91 -2.02
CA THR A 161 -29.46 16.44 -1.25
C THR A 161 -29.33 17.93 -0.99
N ARG A 162 -28.15 18.42 -0.56
CA ARG A 162 -27.94 19.86 -0.33
C ARG A 162 -28.04 20.69 -1.60
N VAL A 163 -27.55 20.17 -2.72
CA VAL A 163 -27.65 20.83 -4.02
C VAL A 163 -29.11 20.95 -4.44
N GLU A 164 -29.89 19.90 -4.30
CA GLU A 164 -31.34 19.93 -4.57
C GLU A 164 -32.07 20.93 -3.67
N GLU A 165 -31.81 20.89 -2.36
CA GLU A 165 -32.40 21.82 -1.39
C GLU A 165 -32.07 23.27 -1.73
N ARG A 166 -30.79 23.57 -1.97
CA ARG A 166 -30.34 24.93 -2.26
C ARG A 166 -30.84 25.42 -3.61
N THR A 167 -30.91 24.54 -4.61
CA THR A 167 -31.49 24.87 -5.91
C THR A 167 -32.98 25.20 -5.77
N ALA A 168 -33.73 24.39 -5.02
CA ALA A 168 -35.14 24.63 -4.76
C ALA A 168 -35.38 25.92 -3.95
N GLU A 169 -34.48 26.27 -3.04
CA GLU A 169 -34.53 27.53 -2.30
C GLU A 169 -34.21 28.73 -3.19
N LEU A 170 -33.16 28.65 -4.02
CA LEU A 170 -32.79 29.70 -4.96
C LEU A 170 -33.89 29.97 -5.98
N VAL A 171 -34.51 28.92 -6.54
CA VAL A 171 -35.65 29.06 -7.45
C VAL A 171 -36.80 29.78 -6.74
N ARG A 172 -37.15 29.38 -5.51
CA ARG A 172 -38.21 30.04 -4.74
C ARG A 172 -37.91 31.51 -4.43
N ALA A 173 -36.66 31.82 -4.06
CA ALA A 173 -36.23 33.19 -3.79
C ALA A 173 -36.29 34.05 -5.06
N SER A 174 -35.80 33.52 -6.19
CA SER A 174 -35.86 34.18 -7.50
C SER A 174 -37.30 34.43 -7.95
N ASP A 175 -38.19 33.44 -7.83
CA ASP A 175 -39.60 33.60 -8.18
C ASP A 175 -40.31 34.64 -7.32
N SER A 176 -40.01 34.65 -6.01
CA SER A 176 -40.53 35.65 -5.08
C SER A 176 -40.05 37.06 -5.45
N LEU A 177 -38.77 37.20 -5.77
CA LEU A 177 -38.18 38.47 -6.22
C LEU A 177 -38.83 38.95 -7.51
N LEU A 178 -38.95 38.09 -8.51
CA LEU A 178 -39.57 38.41 -9.80
C LEU A 178 -41.05 38.78 -9.63
N LYS A 179 -41.77 38.13 -8.72
CA LYS A 179 -43.16 38.46 -8.40
C LYS A 179 -43.27 39.81 -7.70
N SER A 180 -42.35 40.12 -6.79
CA SER A 180 -42.25 41.42 -6.13
C SER A 180 -41.92 42.53 -7.12
N GLU A 181 -40.93 42.32 -8.00
CA GLU A 181 -40.54 43.26 -9.05
C GLU A 181 -41.71 43.56 -10.00
N LYS A 182 -42.40 42.52 -10.50
CA LYS A 182 -43.59 42.70 -11.36
C LYS A 182 -44.69 43.50 -10.68
N ARG A 183 -44.97 43.24 -9.39
CA ARG A 183 -45.96 43.98 -8.62
C ARG A 183 -45.55 45.42 -8.41
N PHE A 184 -44.28 45.67 -8.09
CA PHE A 184 -43.73 47.01 -7.94
C PHE A 184 -43.83 47.78 -9.26
N ARG A 185 -43.38 47.21 -10.37
CA ARG A 185 -43.47 47.82 -11.70
C ARG A 185 -44.93 48.13 -12.08
N ALA A 186 -45.85 47.20 -11.83
CA ALA A 186 -47.28 47.43 -12.09
C ALA A 186 -47.86 48.57 -11.22
N PHE A 187 -47.47 48.66 -9.95
CA PHE A 187 -47.88 49.74 -9.06
C PHE A 187 -47.34 51.10 -9.51
N VAL A 188 -46.03 51.21 -9.80
CA VAL A 188 -45.41 52.45 -10.29
C VAL A 188 -46.02 52.89 -11.61
N ASN A 189 -46.28 51.94 -12.52
CA ASN A 189 -46.98 52.22 -13.77
C ASN A 189 -48.43 52.67 -13.50
N ALA A 190 -49.16 52.09 -12.55
CA ALA A 190 -50.54 52.50 -12.29
C ALA A 190 -50.67 53.90 -11.65
N THR A 191 -49.66 54.39 -10.95
CA THR A 191 -49.75 55.63 -10.14
C THR A 191 -49.06 56.84 -10.76
N SER A 192 -48.14 56.63 -11.69
CA SER A 192 -47.45 57.72 -12.40
C SER A 192 -48.11 57.95 -13.76
N ASP A 193 -47.83 59.07 -14.42
CA ASP A 193 -48.16 59.28 -15.84
C ASP A 193 -46.90 59.23 -16.71
N ALA A 194 -45.74 59.59 -16.16
CA ALA A 194 -44.44 59.36 -16.78
C ALA A 194 -43.40 58.87 -15.76
N ILE A 195 -42.44 58.07 -16.21
CA ILE A 195 -41.31 57.58 -15.41
C ILE A 195 -40.04 57.83 -16.20
N TYR A 196 -39.01 58.39 -15.57
CA TYR A 196 -37.75 58.69 -16.24
C TYR A 196 -36.53 58.53 -15.34
N ARG A 197 -35.38 58.41 -15.97
CA ARG A 197 -34.07 58.36 -15.32
C ARG A 197 -33.13 59.42 -15.85
N MET A 198 -32.37 60.02 -14.95
CA MET A 198 -31.42 61.09 -15.28
C MET A 198 -30.03 60.77 -14.77
N SER A 199 -29.01 61.17 -15.52
CA SER A 199 -27.64 61.18 -15.06
C SER A 199 -27.47 61.99 -13.75
N PRO A 200 -26.41 61.73 -12.96
CA PRO A 200 -26.19 62.43 -11.68
C PRO A 200 -26.26 63.96 -11.76
N ASP A 201 -25.82 64.53 -12.87
CA ASP A 201 -25.74 65.97 -13.16
C ASP A 201 -26.91 66.52 -13.99
N TRP A 202 -27.91 65.68 -14.29
CA TRP A 202 -29.08 66.01 -15.13
C TRP A 202 -28.74 66.45 -16.57
N THR A 203 -27.52 66.20 -17.05
CA THR A 203 -27.13 66.53 -18.43
C THR A 203 -27.64 65.52 -19.44
N GLU A 204 -27.96 64.30 -19.02
CA GLU A 204 -28.46 63.23 -19.86
C GLU A 204 -29.71 62.61 -19.26
N MET A 205 -30.77 62.53 -20.06
CA MET A 205 -31.94 61.71 -19.77
C MET A 205 -31.67 60.31 -20.32
N HIS A 206 -31.48 59.33 -19.45
CA HIS A 206 -31.17 57.96 -19.88
C HIS A 206 -32.36 57.30 -20.56
N HIS A 207 -33.56 57.51 -20.03
CA HIS A 207 -34.79 56.93 -20.54
C HIS A 207 -36.00 57.68 -19.97
N LEU A 208 -37.07 57.84 -20.77
CA LEU A 208 -38.37 58.34 -20.32
C LEU A 208 -39.50 57.53 -20.98
N GLN A 209 -40.38 57.00 -20.14
CA GLN A 209 -41.65 56.39 -20.54
C GLN A 209 -42.78 57.34 -20.17
N GLY A 210 -43.32 58.03 -21.16
CA GLY A 210 -44.30 59.11 -21.03
C GLY A 210 -45.75 58.71 -21.21
N ARG A 211 -46.04 57.46 -21.64
CA ARG A 211 -47.37 56.81 -21.62
C ARG A 211 -48.53 57.68 -22.08
N ASP A 212 -48.44 58.15 -23.32
CA ASP A 212 -49.40 59.03 -23.99
C ASP A 212 -49.57 60.44 -23.36
N PHE A 213 -48.87 60.72 -22.26
CA PHE A 213 -48.80 62.06 -21.67
C PHE A 213 -47.60 62.85 -22.22
N LEU A 214 -46.40 62.27 -22.13
CA LEU A 214 -45.15 62.84 -22.68
C LEU A 214 -44.63 61.98 -23.85
N PRO A 215 -43.91 62.56 -24.83
CA PRO A 215 -43.18 61.79 -25.82
C PRO A 215 -42.18 60.83 -25.17
N ASP A 216 -42.06 59.59 -25.64
CA ASP A 216 -41.06 58.66 -25.11
C ASP A 216 -39.62 59.07 -25.51
N THR A 217 -38.65 58.63 -24.71
CA THR A 217 -37.21 58.68 -25.00
C THR A 217 -36.62 57.33 -24.62
N GLU A 218 -36.39 56.49 -25.63
CA GLU A 218 -35.81 55.15 -25.45
C GLU A 218 -34.27 55.17 -25.37
N ASP A 219 -33.65 56.07 -26.13
CA ASP A 219 -32.20 56.27 -26.16
C ASP A 219 -31.77 57.49 -25.31
N PRO A 220 -30.56 57.47 -24.73
CA PRO A 220 -30.06 58.59 -23.95
C PRO A 220 -30.09 59.92 -24.71
N SER A 221 -30.58 60.98 -24.07
CA SER A 221 -30.80 62.29 -24.68
C SER A 221 -30.26 63.43 -23.83
N HIS A 222 -29.41 64.26 -24.43
CA HIS A 222 -28.88 65.48 -23.81
C HIS A 222 -29.74 66.73 -24.06
N THR A 223 -30.76 66.63 -24.94
CA THR A 223 -31.62 67.76 -25.33
C THR A 223 -33.01 67.67 -24.70
N TRP A 224 -33.13 66.93 -23.60
CA TRP A 224 -34.41 66.70 -22.91
C TRP A 224 -35.06 68.01 -22.45
N LEU A 225 -34.26 69.00 -22.04
CA LEU A 225 -34.77 70.27 -21.53
C LEU A 225 -35.60 71.01 -22.58
N ASP A 226 -35.09 71.11 -23.82
CA ASP A 226 -35.81 71.74 -24.92
C ASP A 226 -36.96 70.89 -25.45
N LYS A 227 -36.79 69.55 -25.42
CA LYS A 227 -37.80 68.60 -25.90
C LYS A 227 -39.06 68.60 -25.03
N TYR A 228 -38.91 68.70 -23.71
CA TYR A 228 -40.02 68.48 -22.77
C TYR A 228 -40.50 69.74 -22.05
N ILE A 229 -39.66 70.77 -21.91
CA ILE A 229 -39.94 71.93 -21.06
C ILE A 229 -40.09 73.20 -21.94
N PRO A 230 -41.22 73.93 -21.89
CA PRO A 230 -41.35 75.24 -22.52
C PRO A 230 -40.23 76.20 -22.10
N THR A 231 -39.71 76.99 -23.03
CA THR A 231 -38.51 77.82 -22.83
C THR A 231 -38.62 78.77 -21.63
N GLU A 232 -39.81 79.28 -21.34
CA GLU A 232 -40.07 80.14 -20.19
C GLU A 232 -40.04 79.42 -18.82
N GLU A 233 -40.20 78.09 -18.79
CA GLU A 233 -40.13 77.27 -17.57
C GLU A 233 -38.71 76.76 -17.28
N GLN A 234 -37.85 76.67 -18.30
CA GLN A 234 -36.52 76.08 -18.17
C GLN A 234 -35.66 76.71 -17.06
N PRO A 235 -35.61 78.05 -16.87
CA PRO A 235 -34.80 78.65 -15.80
C PRO A 235 -35.25 78.19 -14.40
N ARG A 236 -36.56 78.00 -14.20
CA ARG A 236 -37.14 77.56 -12.93
C ARG A 236 -36.81 76.10 -12.65
N VAL A 237 -37.02 75.22 -13.65
CA VAL A 237 -36.69 73.79 -13.57
C VAL A 237 -35.19 73.60 -13.26
N MET A 238 -34.31 74.30 -13.98
CA MET A 238 -32.86 74.21 -13.78
C MET A 238 -32.37 74.78 -12.44
N ALA A 239 -33.07 75.75 -11.86
CA ALA A 239 -32.75 76.25 -10.53
C ALA A 239 -33.04 75.18 -9.46
N THR A 240 -34.20 74.53 -9.54
CA THR A 240 -34.60 73.46 -8.61
C THR A 240 -33.72 72.23 -8.75
N ILE A 241 -33.36 71.83 -9.99
CA ILE A 241 -32.41 70.73 -10.23
C ILE A 241 -31.05 70.99 -9.57
N ARG A 242 -30.49 72.20 -9.77
CA ARG A 242 -29.20 72.57 -9.16
C ARG A 242 -29.23 72.46 -7.64
N GLU A 243 -30.34 72.87 -7.02
CA GLU A 243 -30.52 72.75 -5.58
C GLU A 243 -30.65 71.29 -5.13
N ALA A 244 -31.39 70.46 -5.86
CA ALA A 244 -31.52 69.02 -5.58
C ALA A 244 -30.16 68.31 -5.68
N ILE A 245 -29.36 68.58 -6.71
CA ILE A 245 -27.99 68.05 -6.86
C ILE A 245 -27.11 68.50 -5.68
N ARG A 246 -27.13 69.82 -5.36
CA ARG A 246 -26.30 70.40 -4.30
C ARG A 246 -26.60 69.79 -2.94
N THR A 247 -27.88 69.56 -2.64
CA THR A 247 -28.33 69.00 -1.37
C THR A 247 -28.35 67.48 -1.35
N LYS A 248 -28.19 66.83 -2.51
CA LYS A 248 -28.50 65.40 -2.72
C LYS A 248 -29.90 65.05 -2.21
N GLY A 249 -30.82 66.00 -2.33
CA GLY A 249 -32.21 65.90 -1.87
C GLY A 249 -33.15 65.52 -3.01
N THR A 250 -34.39 65.21 -2.65
CA THR A 250 -35.45 64.95 -3.63
C THR A 250 -35.73 66.21 -4.45
N PHE A 251 -35.78 66.09 -5.78
CA PHE A 251 -36.36 67.11 -6.65
C PHE A 251 -37.87 66.97 -6.65
N GLU A 252 -38.59 68.05 -6.37
CA GLU A 252 -40.05 68.12 -6.45
C GLU A 252 -40.42 69.47 -7.08
N LEU A 253 -41.17 69.44 -8.18
CA LEU A 253 -41.60 70.66 -8.85
C LEU A 253 -42.87 70.45 -9.66
N GLU A 254 -43.82 71.35 -9.48
CA GLU A 254 -44.95 71.51 -10.38
C GLU A 254 -44.58 72.47 -11.51
N HIS A 255 -44.61 72.01 -12.75
CA HIS A 255 -44.19 72.80 -13.90
C HIS A 255 -44.95 72.44 -15.18
N ARG A 256 -44.80 73.29 -16.19
CA ARG A 256 -45.39 73.05 -17.51
C ARG A 256 -44.48 72.17 -18.37
N VAL A 257 -45.09 71.33 -19.19
CA VAL A 257 -44.44 70.37 -20.10
C VAL A 257 -45.13 70.34 -21.46
N TRP A 258 -44.36 70.00 -22.50
CA TRP A 258 -44.91 69.65 -23.81
C TRP A 258 -45.48 68.24 -23.78
N ARG A 259 -46.78 68.13 -24.05
CA ARG A 259 -47.49 66.85 -24.18
C ARG A 259 -47.22 66.21 -25.54
N VAL A 260 -47.56 64.93 -25.66
CA VAL A 260 -47.44 64.19 -26.93
C VAL A 260 -48.25 64.83 -28.08
N ASP A 261 -49.35 65.51 -27.76
CA ASP A 261 -50.22 66.20 -28.72
C ASP A 261 -49.72 67.61 -29.11
N GLY A 262 -48.57 68.05 -28.57
CA GLY A 262 -47.99 69.37 -28.81
C GLY A 262 -48.61 70.48 -27.96
N THR A 263 -49.57 70.19 -27.09
CA THR A 263 -50.13 71.18 -26.16
C THR A 263 -49.29 71.29 -24.89
N VAL A 264 -49.47 72.39 -24.15
CA VAL A 264 -48.81 72.58 -22.86
C VAL A 264 -49.67 72.00 -21.74
N GLY A 265 -49.08 71.14 -20.91
CA GLY A 265 -49.71 70.53 -19.74
C GLY A 265 -49.03 70.88 -18.44
N TRP A 266 -49.76 70.83 -17.32
CA TRP A 266 -49.17 70.83 -15.98
C TRP A 266 -48.82 69.41 -15.55
N THR A 267 -47.70 69.27 -14.85
CA THR A 267 -47.29 68.03 -14.20
C THR A 267 -46.59 68.34 -12.88
N PHE A 268 -46.76 67.44 -11.92
CA PHE A 268 -45.93 67.38 -10.73
C PHE A 268 -44.86 66.31 -10.93
N SER A 269 -43.60 66.74 -10.99
CA SER A 269 -42.44 65.88 -11.17
C SER A 269 -41.73 65.68 -9.84
N ARG A 270 -41.41 64.41 -9.51
CA ARG A 270 -40.61 64.04 -8.34
C ARG A 270 -39.48 63.11 -8.72
N ALA A 271 -38.25 63.43 -8.33
CA ALA A 271 -37.06 62.60 -8.57
C ALA A 271 -36.25 62.38 -7.28
N ILE A 272 -35.85 61.13 -7.05
CA ILE A 272 -35.08 60.70 -5.87
C ILE A 272 -33.68 60.29 -6.32
N PRO A 273 -32.60 60.76 -5.65
CA PRO A 273 -31.24 60.36 -5.99
C PRO A 273 -30.96 58.93 -5.51
N LEU A 274 -30.40 58.11 -6.39
CA LEU A 274 -29.83 56.81 -6.05
C LEU A 274 -28.37 57.03 -5.69
N LEU A 275 -27.99 56.72 -4.45
CA LEU A 275 -26.65 56.95 -3.93
C LEU A 275 -25.80 55.67 -3.97
N ASP A 276 -24.50 55.83 -4.21
CA ASP A 276 -23.51 54.75 -4.03
C ASP A 276 -23.06 54.61 -2.57
N GLU A 277 -22.15 53.66 -2.30
CA GLU A 277 -21.59 53.41 -0.96
C GLU A 277 -20.83 54.62 -0.37
N ASN A 278 -20.35 55.53 -1.21
CA ASN A 278 -19.64 56.75 -0.82
C ASN A 278 -20.57 57.97 -0.70
N GLY A 279 -21.88 57.78 -0.92
CA GLY A 279 -22.88 58.83 -0.91
C GLY A 279 -22.85 59.75 -2.12
N ALA A 280 -22.16 59.39 -3.21
CA ALA A 280 -22.25 60.10 -4.49
C ALA A 280 -23.54 59.68 -5.22
N ILE A 281 -24.08 60.59 -6.04
CA ILE A 281 -25.28 60.30 -6.83
C ILE A 281 -24.86 59.43 -8.03
N LEU A 282 -25.49 58.27 -8.17
CA LEU A 282 -25.28 57.33 -9.27
C LEU A 282 -26.28 57.57 -10.40
N ASP A 283 -27.53 57.87 -10.08
CA ASP A 283 -28.60 58.17 -11.04
C ASP A 283 -29.79 58.82 -10.29
N TRP A 284 -30.76 59.35 -11.01
CA TRP A 284 -32.02 59.83 -10.45
C TRP A 284 -33.18 58.98 -10.97
N ALA A 285 -33.97 58.43 -10.05
CA ALA A 285 -35.23 57.77 -10.40
C ALA A 285 -36.39 58.74 -10.23
N ALA A 286 -37.14 59.00 -11.30
CA ALA A 286 -38.15 60.03 -11.31
C ALA A 286 -39.50 59.53 -11.84
N ALA A 287 -40.56 60.14 -11.32
CA ALA A 287 -41.93 59.97 -11.78
C ALA A 287 -42.60 61.34 -11.90
N ALA A 288 -43.48 61.46 -12.88
CA ALA A 288 -44.31 62.62 -13.10
C ALA A 288 -45.78 62.18 -13.15
N VAL A 289 -46.65 62.95 -12.50
CA VAL A 289 -48.10 62.76 -12.52
C VAL A 289 -48.77 63.99 -13.09
N THR A 290 -49.83 63.75 -13.84
CA THR A 290 -50.78 64.78 -14.25
C THR A 290 -51.63 65.15 -13.05
N GLU A 291 -51.85 66.44 -12.87
CA GLU A 291 -52.72 66.91 -11.82
C GLU A 291 -54.17 66.91 -12.32
N PRO A 292 -55.11 66.22 -11.64
CA PRO A 292 -56.52 66.33 -11.96
C PRO A 292 -57.00 67.71 -11.51
N ARG A 293 -57.45 68.52 -12.47
CA ARG A 293 -58.09 69.82 -12.20
C ARG A 293 -59.38 69.67 -11.41
#